data_AF-A0A812QEB6-F1
#
_entry.id   AF-A0A812QEB6-F1
#
_cell.length_a   1.000
_cell.length_b   1.000
_cell.length_c   1.000
_cell.angle_alpha   90.00
_cell.angle_beta   90.00
_cell.angle_gamma   90.00
#
_symmetry.space_group_name_H-M   'P 1'
#
loop_
_entity.id
_entity.type
_entity.pdbx_description
1 polymer ?
#
loop_
_entity_poly.entity_id
_entity_poly.type
_entity_poly.pdbx_seq_one_letter_code
_entity_poly.pdbx_strand_id
1 'polypeptide(L)'
;MQPPPVPSSHQAPDMRPPRGIDLLGRAFFRLLREKPLEAAEVRSLRAHRASRSVAAIFSDGRAQATSDAPGENSCEAWHATDILALTGLPPTAKLLGVALQWLRADVVGDFEAHSALLSRKDSVEMFGAKGFESVLRFKQSFLVRSEDFDNYVVDAVLDVDAPSHTVVASFSCLIPGKEGTGTDVITVDPADFKVYRVRALRHTGADVQAST
;
A
#
# COMPACT_ATOMS: atom_id res chain seq x y z
N MET A 1 -9.07 -14.36 -56.86
CA MET A 1 -8.34 -14.41 -55.57
C MET A 1 -9.01 -13.43 -54.62
N GLN A 2 -9.56 -13.89 -53.51
CA GLN A 2 -10.10 -13.01 -52.47
C GLN A 2 -8.94 -12.38 -51.68
N PRO A 3 -9.05 -11.10 -51.27
CA PRO A 3 -8.07 -10.51 -50.37
C PRO A 3 -8.13 -11.20 -48.99
N PRO A 4 -7.03 -11.26 -48.24
CA PRO A 4 -7.03 -11.83 -46.91
C PRO A 4 -7.93 -11.00 -45.98
N PRO A 5 -8.60 -11.62 -45.00
CA PRO A 5 -9.37 -10.88 -44.01
C PRO A 5 -8.44 -9.96 -43.22
N VAL A 6 -8.81 -8.69 -43.12
CA VAL A 6 -8.15 -7.72 -42.24
C VAL A 6 -8.35 -8.18 -40.79
N PRO A 7 -7.29 -8.28 -39.96
CA PRO A 7 -7.47 -8.60 -38.55
C PRO A 7 -8.30 -7.51 -37.88
N SER A 8 -9.45 -7.86 -37.33
CA SER A 8 -10.23 -6.96 -36.47
C SER A 8 -9.54 -6.82 -35.12
N SER A 9 -8.51 -5.98 -35.01
CA SER A 9 -7.81 -5.73 -33.74
C SER A 9 -8.34 -4.47 -33.06
N HIS A 10 -9.63 -4.46 -32.71
CA HIS A 10 -10.08 -3.79 -31.49
C HIS A 10 -10.08 -4.82 -30.35
N GLN A 11 -8.94 -5.47 -30.11
CA GLN A 11 -8.70 -5.98 -28.76
C GLN A 11 -8.37 -4.76 -27.93
N ALA A 12 -9.27 -4.42 -26.99
CA ALA A 12 -8.92 -3.50 -25.92
C ALA A 12 -7.56 -3.96 -25.37
N PRO A 13 -6.60 -3.04 -25.13
CA PRO A 13 -5.32 -3.42 -24.56
C PRO A 13 -5.58 -4.29 -23.34
N ASP A 14 -4.87 -5.40 -23.22
CA ASP A 14 -4.96 -6.35 -22.11
C ASP A 14 -4.70 -5.56 -20.82
N MET A 15 -5.76 -4.99 -20.25
CA MET A 15 -5.66 -4.09 -19.12
C MET A 15 -5.42 -4.98 -17.93
N ARG A 16 -4.13 -5.11 -17.57
CA ARG A 16 -3.70 -5.78 -16.34
C ARG A 16 -4.65 -5.40 -15.21
N PRO A 17 -5.18 -6.36 -14.44
CA PRO A 17 -6.05 -6.03 -13.32
C PRO A 17 -5.32 -5.07 -12.38
N PRO A 18 -6.00 -4.04 -11.86
CA PRO A 18 -5.37 -3.05 -10.98
C PRO A 18 -4.69 -3.76 -9.80
N ARG A 19 -3.60 -3.18 -9.31
CA ARG A 19 -2.91 -3.68 -8.12
C ARG A 19 -3.86 -3.62 -6.93
N GLY A 20 -3.77 -4.58 -6.02
CA GLY A 20 -4.55 -4.55 -4.78
C GLY A 20 -4.36 -3.24 -4.04
N ILE A 21 -3.11 -2.82 -3.86
CA ILE A 21 -2.78 -1.59 -3.15
C ILE A 21 -3.40 -0.34 -3.78
N ASP A 22 -3.54 -0.31 -5.11
CA ASP A 22 -4.19 0.80 -5.80
C ASP A 22 -5.69 0.82 -5.55
N LEU A 23 -6.33 -0.36 -5.50
CA LEU A 23 -7.75 -0.49 -5.12
C LEU A 23 -7.96 -0.03 -3.67
N LEU A 24 -7.11 -0.49 -2.75
CA LEU A 24 -7.18 -0.12 -1.32
C LEU A 24 -7.06 1.39 -1.13
N GLY A 25 -6.06 2.01 -1.76
CA GLY A 25 -5.86 3.46 -1.70
C GLY A 25 -7.03 4.25 -2.29
N ARG A 26 -7.51 3.88 -3.48
CA ARG A 26 -8.68 4.54 -4.09
C ARG A 26 -9.92 4.44 -3.20
N ALA A 27 -10.21 3.25 -2.67
CA ALA A 27 -11.36 3.04 -1.77
C ALA A 27 -11.26 3.90 -0.51
N PHE A 28 -10.08 3.95 0.12
CA PHE A 28 -9.85 4.78 1.30
C PHE A 28 -10.06 6.27 1.01
N PHE A 29 -9.50 6.79 -0.10
CA PHE A 29 -9.67 8.20 -0.47
C PHE A 29 -11.10 8.53 -0.88
N ARG A 30 -11.81 7.60 -1.50
CA ARG A 30 -13.25 7.73 -1.77
C ARG A 30 -14.04 7.87 -0.46
N LEU A 31 -13.75 7.03 0.54
CA LEU A 31 -14.33 7.14 1.88
C LEU A 31 -14.00 8.48 2.54
N LEU A 32 -12.77 8.96 2.45
CA LEU A 32 -12.41 10.28 3.00
C LEU A 32 -13.22 11.42 2.38
N ARG A 33 -13.50 11.35 1.08
CA ARG A 33 -14.26 12.37 0.35
C ARG A 33 -15.75 12.32 0.69
N GLU A 34 -16.33 11.13 0.69
CA GLU A 34 -17.77 10.95 0.78
C GLU A 34 -18.25 10.86 2.23
N LYS A 35 -17.42 10.29 3.11
CA LYS A 35 -17.76 9.99 4.51
C LYS A 35 -16.51 10.04 5.42
N PRO A 36 -15.94 11.24 5.68
CA PRO A 36 -14.68 11.38 6.42
C PRO A 36 -14.65 10.71 7.79
N LEU A 37 -15.78 10.71 8.51
CA LEU A 37 -15.89 10.06 9.83
C LEU A 37 -15.83 8.53 9.73
N GLU A 38 -16.51 7.92 8.74
CA GLU A 38 -16.42 6.47 8.52
C GLU A 38 -15.00 6.07 8.12
N ALA A 39 -14.31 6.88 7.31
CA ALA A 39 -12.91 6.64 6.95
C ALA A 39 -11.97 6.61 8.17
N ALA A 40 -12.27 7.39 9.21
CA ALA A 40 -11.52 7.39 10.47
C ALA A 40 -11.78 6.17 11.35
N GLU A 41 -12.85 5.44 11.08
CA GLU A 41 -13.26 4.23 11.80
C GLU A 41 -12.85 2.96 11.07
N VAL A 42 -12.20 3.05 9.91
CA VAL A 42 -11.74 1.86 9.17
C VAL A 42 -10.76 1.05 10.01
N ARG A 43 -11.11 -0.21 10.26
CA ARG A 43 -10.29 -1.19 10.98
C ARG A 43 -9.54 -2.13 10.05
N SER A 44 -10.13 -2.48 8.90
CA SER A 44 -9.48 -3.33 7.90
C SER A 44 -9.99 -3.03 6.48
N LEU A 45 -9.17 -3.33 5.48
CA LEU A 45 -9.51 -3.21 4.07
C LEU A 45 -9.03 -4.46 3.32
N ARG A 46 -9.85 -4.99 2.42
CA ARG A 46 -9.49 -6.13 1.56
C ARG A 46 -9.90 -5.90 0.12
N ALA A 47 -8.93 -5.96 -0.78
CA ALA A 47 -9.12 -5.86 -2.21
C ALA A 47 -9.45 -7.22 -2.83
N HIS A 48 -10.39 -7.21 -3.78
CA HIS A 48 -10.77 -8.32 -4.63
C HIS A 48 -10.49 -7.91 -6.08
N ARG A 49 -9.30 -8.23 -6.58
CA ARG A 49 -8.79 -7.74 -7.87
C ARG A 49 -9.67 -8.14 -9.06
N ALA A 50 -10.22 -9.35 -9.05
CA ALA A 50 -11.09 -9.86 -10.12
C ALA A 50 -12.39 -9.06 -10.26
N SER A 51 -13.02 -8.71 -9.14
CA SER A 51 -14.24 -7.90 -9.10
C SER A 51 -13.98 -6.40 -8.99
N ARG A 52 -12.71 -5.97 -8.92
CA ARG A 52 -12.28 -4.57 -8.71
C ARG A 52 -13.03 -3.91 -7.55
N SER A 53 -13.15 -4.64 -6.44
CA SER A 53 -13.85 -4.18 -5.25
C SER A 53 -12.96 -4.21 -4.01
N VAL A 54 -13.31 -3.39 -3.03
CA VAL A 54 -12.70 -3.35 -1.71
C VAL A 54 -13.80 -3.52 -0.67
N ALA A 55 -13.60 -4.44 0.26
CA ALA A 55 -14.40 -4.55 1.47
C ALA A 55 -13.68 -3.79 2.59
N ALA A 56 -14.37 -2.85 3.23
CA ALA A 56 -13.95 -2.16 4.44
C ALA A 56 -14.73 -2.70 5.64
N ILE A 57 -14.04 -2.92 6.76
CA ILE A 57 -14.67 -3.20 8.06
C ILE A 57 -14.34 -2.03 8.98
N PHE A 58 -15.37 -1.48 9.62
CA PHE A 58 -15.25 -0.35 10.54
C PHE A 58 -15.11 -0.83 12.00
N SER A 59 -14.71 0.07 12.90
CA SER A 59 -14.48 -0.22 14.31
C SER A 59 -15.73 -0.67 15.07
N ASP A 60 -16.92 -0.36 14.55
CA ASP A 60 -18.20 -0.82 15.09
C ASP A 60 -18.65 -2.18 14.53
N GLY A 61 -17.82 -2.81 13.68
CA GLY A 61 -18.09 -4.11 13.06
C GLY A 61 -18.95 -4.05 11.79
N ARG A 62 -19.43 -2.86 11.37
CA ARG A 62 -20.10 -2.73 10.07
C ARG A 62 -19.12 -3.02 8.94
N ALA A 63 -19.64 -3.60 7.86
CA ALA A 63 -18.89 -3.82 6.64
C ALA A 63 -19.50 -3.03 5.48
N GLN A 64 -18.66 -2.43 4.63
CA GLN A 64 -19.07 -1.78 3.40
C GLN A 64 -18.19 -2.26 2.25
N ALA A 65 -18.82 -2.56 1.11
CA ALA A 65 -18.11 -2.83 -0.13
C ALA A 65 -18.12 -1.58 -1.01
N THR A 66 -16.98 -1.26 -1.62
CA THR A 66 -16.85 -0.25 -2.66
C THR A 66 -16.33 -0.91 -3.92
N SER A 67 -16.98 -0.75 -5.05
CA SER A 67 -16.46 -1.17 -6.36
C SER A 67 -15.93 0.03 -7.12
N ASP A 68 -14.85 -0.14 -7.88
CA ASP A 68 -14.48 0.85 -8.88
C ASP A 68 -15.49 0.81 -10.03
N ALA A 69 -16.26 1.88 -10.20
CA ALA A 69 -17.11 2.01 -11.37
C ALA A 69 -16.22 2.20 -12.62
N PRO A 70 -16.56 1.59 -13.78
CA PRO A 70 -15.85 1.85 -15.02
C PRO A 70 -15.93 3.35 -15.36
N GLY A 71 -14.79 4.03 -15.51
CA GLY A 71 -14.73 5.45 -15.87
C GLY A 71 -14.39 6.42 -14.74
N GLU A 72 -14.29 5.96 -13.48
CA GLU A 72 -13.68 6.74 -12.38
C GLU A 72 -12.15 6.78 -12.52
N ASN A 73 -11.66 7.39 -13.60
CA ASN A 73 -10.25 7.75 -13.73
C ASN A 73 -9.88 8.98 -12.89
N SER A 74 -10.83 9.63 -12.22
CA SER A 74 -10.62 10.85 -11.42
C SER A 74 -10.59 10.59 -9.91
N CYS A 75 -9.68 9.72 -9.47
CA CYS A 75 -8.87 10.05 -8.30
C CYS A 75 -7.46 10.27 -8.84
N GLU A 76 -7.24 11.41 -9.50
CA GLU A 76 -5.92 11.82 -9.97
C GLU A 76 -4.96 11.77 -8.77
N ALA A 77 -4.16 10.70 -8.76
CA ALA A 77 -3.01 10.48 -7.91
C ALA A 77 -3.21 10.55 -6.38
N TRP A 78 -4.02 9.66 -5.78
CA TRP A 78 -4.00 9.49 -4.31
C TRP A 78 -2.58 9.22 -3.76
N HIS A 79 -1.71 8.67 -4.61
CA HIS A 79 -0.29 8.47 -4.35
C HIS A 79 0.55 9.76 -4.29
N ALA A 80 0.08 10.87 -4.88
CA ALA A 80 0.72 12.18 -4.82
C ALA A 80 0.13 13.08 -3.72
N THR A 81 -0.99 12.68 -3.11
CA THR A 81 -1.59 13.44 -2.03
C THR A 81 -0.71 13.43 -0.80
N ASP A 82 -0.27 14.59 -0.33
CA ASP A 82 0.35 14.66 0.99
C ASP A 82 -0.73 14.48 2.07
N ILE A 83 -0.84 13.28 2.65
CA ILE A 83 -1.78 12.97 3.74
C ILE A 83 -1.61 13.91 4.93
N LEU A 84 -0.41 14.45 5.15
CA LEU A 84 -0.14 15.37 6.25
C LEU A 84 -0.65 16.78 5.96
N ALA A 85 -0.69 17.17 4.69
CA ALA A 85 -1.30 18.41 4.24
C ALA A 85 -2.83 18.41 4.33
N LEU A 86 -3.45 17.23 4.47
CA LEU A 86 -4.90 17.12 4.69
C LEU A 86 -5.25 17.52 6.13
N THR A 87 -5.77 18.74 6.26
CA THR A 87 -6.24 19.31 7.52
C THR A 87 -7.57 18.67 7.95
N GLY A 88 -7.81 18.61 9.27
CA GLY A 88 -9.08 18.09 9.81
C GLY A 88 -9.25 16.57 9.81
N LEU A 89 -8.29 15.80 9.27
CA LEU A 89 -8.34 14.34 9.34
C LEU A 89 -8.04 13.82 10.76
N PRO A 90 -8.86 12.88 11.28
CA PRO A 90 -8.56 12.19 12.52
C PRO A 90 -7.23 11.41 12.44
N PRO A 91 -6.53 11.21 13.58
CA PRO A 91 -5.26 10.47 13.62
C PRO A 91 -5.32 9.09 12.95
N THR A 92 -6.40 8.33 13.13
CA THR A 92 -6.58 6.99 12.53
C THR A 92 -6.61 7.03 11.00
N ALA A 93 -7.29 8.03 10.43
CA ALA A 93 -7.31 8.21 8.98
C ALA A 93 -5.93 8.58 8.44
N LYS A 94 -5.20 9.47 9.13
CA LYS A 94 -3.82 9.82 8.76
C LYS A 94 -2.89 8.61 8.83
N LEU A 95 -3.01 7.80 9.89
CA LEU A 95 -2.28 6.57 10.08
C LEU A 95 -2.47 5.60 8.91
N LEU A 96 -3.73 5.32 8.55
CA LEU A 96 -4.03 4.43 7.42
C LEU A 96 -3.54 5.01 6.08
N GLY A 97 -3.72 6.31 5.85
CA GLY A 97 -3.24 6.98 4.65
C GLY A 97 -1.72 6.86 4.46
N VAL A 98 -0.94 7.12 5.52
CA VAL A 98 0.53 6.97 5.52
C VAL A 98 0.93 5.53 5.24
N ALA A 99 0.29 4.55 5.89
CA ALA A 99 0.61 3.14 5.68
C ALA A 99 0.30 2.67 4.26
N LEU A 100 -0.81 3.11 3.65
CA LEU A 100 -1.15 2.79 2.27
C LEU A 100 -0.13 3.37 1.28
N GLN A 101 0.33 4.60 1.50
CA GLN A 101 1.39 5.21 0.68
C GLN A 101 2.73 4.50 0.82
N TRP A 102 3.08 4.11 2.04
CA TRP A 102 4.26 3.31 2.32
C TRP A 102 4.23 1.96 1.62
N LEU A 103 3.14 1.21 1.74
CA LEU A 103 2.95 -0.09 1.10
C LEU A 103 2.96 0.02 -0.43
N ARG A 104 2.38 1.08 -0.99
CA ARG A 104 2.47 1.35 -2.43
C ARG A 104 3.92 1.54 -2.86
N ALA A 105 4.69 2.33 -2.11
CA ALA A 105 6.09 2.57 -2.41
C ALA A 105 6.89 1.26 -2.44
N ASP A 106 6.58 0.31 -1.55
CA ASP A 106 7.14 -1.04 -1.60
C ASP A 106 6.74 -1.79 -2.88
N VAL A 107 5.46 -1.77 -3.26
CA VAL A 107 4.97 -2.46 -4.46
C VAL A 107 5.68 -1.99 -5.72
N VAL A 108 5.85 -0.68 -5.91
CA VAL A 108 6.42 -0.10 -7.16
C VAL A 108 7.90 0.29 -7.08
N GLY A 109 8.55 0.14 -5.93
CA GLY A 109 9.94 0.56 -5.72
C GLY A 109 10.14 2.08 -5.73
N ASP A 110 9.23 2.84 -5.11
CA ASP A 110 9.28 4.30 -5.05
C ASP A 110 10.14 4.81 -3.87
N PHE A 111 11.42 5.00 -4.12
CA PHE A 111 12.39 5.42 -3.10
C PHE A 111 12.19 6.85 -2.62
N GLU A 112 11.69 7.74 -3.47
CA GLU A 112 11.41 9.12 -3.10
C GLU A 112 10.28 9.16 -2.08
N ALA A 113 9.21 8.38 -2.31
CA ALA A 113 8.13 8.21 -1.35
C ALA A 113 8.63 7.61 -0.02
N HIS A 114 9.47 6.57 -0.06
CA HIS A 114 10.06 6.02 1.18
C HIS A 114 10.87 7.06 1.94
N SER A 115 11.74 7.83 1.27
CA SER A 115 12.54 8.88 1.90
C SER A 115 11.69 9.99 2.54
N ALA A 116 10.56 10.33 1.90
CA ALA A 116 9.63 11.33 2.40
C ALA A 116 8.80 10.82 3.59
N LEU A 117 8.42 9.55 3.60
CA LEU A 117 7.55 8.94 4.63
C LEU A 117 8.32 8.39 5.84
N LEU A 118 9.63 8.18 5.71
CA LEU A 118 10.47 7.62 6.77
C LEU A 118 10.83 8.67 7.83
N SER A 119 10.73 8.29 9.10
CA SER A 119 11.09 9.15 10.24
C SER A 119 12.58 9.47 10.24
N ARG A 120 12.91 10.71 10.62
CA ARG A 120 14.30 11.18 10.77
C ARG A 120 14.89 10.90 12.15
N LYS A 121 14.15 10.22 13.03
CA LYS A 121 14.61 9.86 14.37
C LYS A 121 15.73 8.80 14.30
N ASP A 122 16.71 8.89 15.19
CA ASP A 122 17.80 7.91 15.29
C ASP A 122 17.31 6.49 15.62
N SER A 123 16.15 6.39 16.27
CA SER A 123 15.50 5.13 16.64
C SER A 123 14.76 4.44 15.49
N VAL A 124 14.82 4.97 14.26
CA VAL A 124 14.17 4.35 13.10
C VAL A 124 14.79 2.98 12.80
N GLU A 125 13.94 1.98 12.59
CA GLU A 125 14.38 0.59 12.46
C GLU A 125 13.50 -0.23 11.53
N MET A 126 14.10 -0.92 10.55
CA MET A 126 13.39 -1.82 9.66
C MET A 126 14.22 -3.06 9.34
N PHE A 127 13.68 -4.25 9.59
CA PHE A 127 14.32 -5.52 9.22
C PHE A 127 15.78 -5.65 9.69
N GLY A 128 16.10 -5.11 10.87
CA GLY A 128 17.44 -5.09 11.45
C GLY A 128 18.31 -3.89 11.05
N ALA A 129 17.96 -3.16 9.98
CA ALA A 129 18.61 -1.90 9.62
C ALA A 129 18.16 -0.79 10.60
N LYS A 130 19.12 0.01 11.08
CA LYS A 130 18.88 1.07 12.07
C LYS A 130 19.39 2.42 11.57
N GLY A 131 18.60 3.46 11.78
CA GLY A 131 18.90 4.79 11.27
C GLY A 131 18.43 4.99 9.83
N PHE A 132 18.09 6.24 9.51
CA PHE A 132 17.44 6.64 8.27
C PHE A 132 18.18 6.12 7.01
N GLU A 133 19.48 6.38 6.93
CA GLU A 133 20.32 6.00 5.79
C GLU A 133 20.44 4.48 5.62
N SER A 134 20.59 3.74 6.73
CA SER A 134 20.69 2.28 6.69
C SER A 134 19.39 1.66 6.18
N VAL A 135 18.25 2.17 6.66
CA VAL A 135 16.92 1.70 6.24
C VAL A 135 16.66 1.97 4.76
N LEU A 136 16.99 3.17 4.27
CA LEU A 136 16.83 3.48 2.84
C LEU A 136 17.76 2.64 1.96
N ARG A 137 19.03 2.46 2.37
CA ARG A 137 19.97 1.60 1.65
C ARG A 137 19.49 0.16 1.62
N PHE A 138 18.94 -0.33 2.74
CA PHE A 138 18.31 -1.63 2.78
C PHE A 138 17.23 -1.70 1.69
N LYS A 139 16.24 -0.80 1.68
CA LYS A 139 15.19 -0.74 0.64
C LYS A 139 15.73 -0.71 -0.79
N GLN A 140 16.73 0.12 -1.06
CA GLN A 140 17.39 0.24 -2.36
C GLN A 140 18.08 -1.04 -2.83
N SER A 141 18.54 -1.89 -1.91
CA SER A 141 19.22 -3.13 -2.26
C SER A 141 18.30 -4.24 -2.81
N PHE A 142 16.98 -4.09 -2.71
CA PHE A 142 16.05 -5.13 -3.15
C PHE A 142 14.85 -4.64 -3.95
N LEU A 143 14.37 -3.42 -3.73
CA LEU A 143 13.27 -2.90 -4.52
C LEU A 143 13.78 -2.54 -5.91
N VAL A 144 13.02 -2.89 -6.93
CA VAL A 144 13.26 -2.44 -8.29
C VAL A 144 12.12 -1.53 -8.72
N ARG A 145 12.46 -0.33 -9.20
CA ARG A 145 11.48 0.59 -9.77
C ARG A 145 11.10 0.09 -11.17
N SER A 146 9.85 -0.31 -11.35
CA SER A 146 9.34 -0.80 -12.64
C SER A 146 7.84 -0.53 -12.78
N GLU A 147 7.41 -0.27 -14.01
CA GLU A 147 5.99 -0.26 -14.37
C GLU A 147 5.49 -1.66 -14.77
N ASP A 148 6.41 -2.55 -15.16
CA ASP A 148 6.12 -3.85 -15.77
C ASP A 148 6.05 -5.00 -14.76
N PHE A 149 6.57 -4.82 -13.55
CA PHE A 149 6.45 -5.82 -12.49
C PHE A 149 6.38 -5.16 -11.11
N ASP A 150 5.82 -5.93 -10.17
CA ASP A 150 5.61 -5.50 -8.79
C ASP A 150 6.64 -6.22 -7.91
N ASN A 151 7.20 -5.52 -6.92
CA ASN A 151 8.06 -6.15 -5.91
C ASN A 151 7.24 -6.97 -4.90
N TYR A 152 6.00 -6.52 -4.66
CA TYR A 152 5.07 -7.13 -3.71
C TYR A 152 3.65 -7.10 -4.25
N VAL A 153 2.83 -8.05 -3.79
CA VAL A 153 1.37 -7.96 -3.83
C VAL A 153 0.87 -7.64 -2.43
N VAL A 154 0.10 -6.55 -2.31
CA VAL A 154 -0.58 -6.15 -1.08
C VAL A 154 -2.06 -6.01 -1.40
N ASP A 155 -2.86 -6.96 -0.91
CA ASP A 155 -4.31 -7.00 -1.15
C ASP A 155 -5.12 -6.75 0.13
N ALA A 156 -4.49 -6.71 1.31
CA ALA A 156 -5.22 -6.49 2.56
C ALA A 156 -4.44 -5.67 3.59
N VAL A 157 -5.14 -4.69 4.17
CA VAL A 157 -4.87 -4.16 5.51
C VAL A 157 -5.69 -4.98 6.47
N LEU A 158 -5.02 -5.79 7.29
CA LEU A 158 -5.64 -6.71 8.22
C LEU A 158 -6.16 -5.98 9.46
N ASP A 159 -5.44 -4.95 9.89
CA ASP A 159 -5.73 -4.24 11.13
C ASP A 159 -5.18 -2.80 11.11
N VAL A 160 -5.96 -1.86 11.64
CA VAL A 160 -5.54 -0.47 11.90
C VAL A 160 -5.74 -0.20 13.38
N ASP A 161 -4.64 -0.11 14.12
CA ASP A 161 -4.66 0.06 15.56
C ASP A 161 -4.22 1.46 15.98
N ALA A 162 -5.20 2.33 16.18
CA ALA A 162 -4.96 3.71 16.58
C ALA A 162 -4.21 3.84 17.92
N PRO A 163 -4.53 3.08 19.01
CA PRO A 163 -3.83 3.20 20.28
C PRO A 163 -2.32 2.91 20.19
N SER A 164 -1.92 1.92 19.39
CA SER A 164 -0.50 1.60 19.18
C SER A 164 0.15 2.31 18.00
N HIS A 165 -0.63 3.08 17.22
CA HIS A 165 -0.22 3.70 15.96
C HIS A 165 0.38 2.70 14.97
N THR A 166 -0.25 1.53 14.85
CA THR A 166 0.19 0.48 13.95
C THR A 166 -0.82 0.16 12.86
N VAL A 167 -0.30 -0.24 11.71
CA VAL A 167 -1.08 -0.84 10.62
C VAL A 167 -0.47 -2.19 10.30
N VAL A 168 -1.32 -3.21 10.23
CA VAL A 168 -0.94 -4.58 9.91
C VAL A 168 -1.43 -4.90 8.51
N ALA A 169 -0.55 -5.30 7.61
CA ALA A 169 -0.88 -5.59 6.22
C ALA A 169 -0.27 -6.91 5.76
N SER A 170 -0.99 -7.67 4.95
CA SER A 170 -0.43 -8.87 4.32
C SER A 170 0.34 -8.52 3.07
N PHE A 171 1.39 -9.30 2.78
CA PHE A 171 2.14 -9.18 1.53
C PHE A 171 2.46 -10.55 0.93
N SER A 172 2.63 -10.56 -0.40
CA SER A 172 3.36 -11.60 -1.12
C SER A 172 4.58 -10.96 -1.79
N CYS A 173 5.79 -11.41 -1.45
CA CYS A 173 7.03 -10.94 -2.04
C CYS A 173 7.25 -11.63 -3.39
N LEU A 174 7.49 -10.82 -4.43
CA LEU A 174 7.75 -11.28 -5.79
C LEU A 174 9.20 -11.04 -6.24
N ILE A 175 10.03 -10.51 -5.34
CA ILE A 175 11.45 -10.25 -5.63
C ILE A 175 12.16 -11.59 -5.83
N PRO A 176 12.85 -11.79 -6.98
CA PRO A 176 13.54 -13.04 -7.27
C PRO A 176 14.50 -13.48 -6.17
N GLY A 177 14.37 -14.73 -5.72
CA GLY A 177 15.17 -15.33 -4.64
C GLY A 177 14.74 -14.92 -3.22
N LYS A 178 13.68 -14.11 -3.08
CA LYS A 178 13.11 -13.67 -1.80
C LYS A 178 11.59 -13.91 -1.73
N GLU A 179 11.08 -14.75 -2.61
CA GLU A 179 9.66 -15.04 -2.75
C GLU A 179 9.08 -15.61 -1.45
N GLY A 180 7.79 -15.36 -1.23
CA GLY A 180 7.08 -15.85 -0.05
C GLY A 180 5.97 -14.93 0.36
N THR A 181 5.29 -15.27 1.44
CA THR A 181 4.18 -14.52 2.00
C THR A 181 4.47 -14.13 3.43
N GLY A 182 3.87 -13.04 3.88
CA GLY A 182 4.05 -12.56 5.23
C GLY A 182 3.10 -11.45 5.61
N THR A 183 3.39 -10.86 6.75
CA THR A 183 2.64 -9.76 7.34
C THR A 183 3.61 -8.68 7.79
N ASP A 184 3.38 -7.45 7.37
CA ASP A 184 4.07 -6.27 7.88
C ASP A 184 3.29 -5.65 9.02
N VAL A 185 4.01 -5.29 10.08
CA VAL A 185 3.53 -4.44 11.19
C VAL A 185 4.25 -3.10 11.07
N ILE A 186 3.54 -2.12 10.52
CA ILE A 186 4.03 -0.77 10.24
C ILE A 186 3.68 0.10 11.43
N THR A 187 4.68 0.70 12.08
CA THR A 187 4.49 1.63 13.19
C THR A 187 4.79 3.04 12.72
N VAL A 188 3.82 3.92 12.92
CA VAL A 188 3.90 5.34 12.55
C VAL A 188 4.05 6.16 13.81
N ASP A 189 4.90 7.19 13.75
CA ASP A 189 5.12 8.08 14.87
C ASP A 189 3.93 9.04 15.00
N PRO A 190 3.29 9.16 16.18
CA PRO A 190 2.16 10.06 16.37
C PRO A 190 2.51 11.54 16.20
N ALA A 191 3.78 11.92 16.39
CA ALA A 191 4.17 13.32 16.40
C ALA A 191 4.31 13.91 14.99
N ASP A 192 4.83 13.14 14.04
CA ASP A 192 5.13 13.60 12.68
C ASP A 192 4.45 12.75 11.60
N PHE A 193 3.71 11.70 11.99
CA PHE A 193 3.06 10.74 11.10
C PHE A 193 4.03 10.15 10.06
N LYS A 194 5.28 9.93 10.45
CA LYS A 194 6.28 9.21 9.65
C LYS A 194 6.41 7.78 10.13
N VAL A 195 6.72 6.87 9.20
CA VAL A 195 7.01 5.48 9.53
C VAL A 195 8.35 5.45 10.26
N TYR A 196 8.38 4.93 11.50
CA TYR A 196 9.63 4.80 12.24
C TYR A 196 10.02 3.34 12.52
N ARG A 197 9.09 2.40 12.40
CA ARG A 197 9.42 0.97 12.53
C ARG A 197 8.58 0.09 11.61
N VAL A 198 9.21 -0.88 10.96
CA VAL A 198 8.52 -1.96 10.23
C VAL A 198 9.10 -3.30 10.64
N ARG A 199 8.23 -4.24 11.00
CA ARG A 199 8.57 -5.64 11.28
C ARG A 199 7.79 -6.52 10.30
N ALA A 200 8.46 -7.41 9.58
CA ALA A 200 7.77 -8.50 8.87
C ALA A 200 7.79 -9.78 9.70
N LEU A 201 6.66 -10.47 9.68
CA LEU A 201 6.58 -11.89 9.96
C LEU A 201 6.44 -12.62 8.63
N ARG A 202 7.41 -13.47 8.26
CA ARG A 202 7.27 -14.34 7.09
C ARG A 202 6.51 -15.60 7.48
N HIS A 203 5.51 -15.94 6.67
CA HIS A 203 4.74 -17.18 6.78
C HIS A 203 5.34 -18.27 5.89
N THR A 204 5.93 -17.86 4.76
CA THR A 204 6.62 -18.73 3.80
C THR A 204 7.83 -18.00 3.19
N GLY A 205 8.79 -18.76 2.67
CA GLY A 205 10.03 -18.23 2.08
C GLY A 205 11.15 -18.00 3.10
N ALA A 206 12.33 -17.63 2.61
CA ALA A 206 13.50 -17.35 3.46
C ALA A 206 13.41 -15.99 4.15
N ASP A 207 13.97 -15.87 5.35
CA ASP A 207 14.09 -14.61 6.05
C ASP A 207 15.03 -13.66 5.29
N VAL A 208 14.59 -12.41 5.13
CA VAL A 208 15.40 -11.33 4.55
C VAL A 208 15.88 -10.45 5.68
N GLN A 209 17.15 -10.59 6.06
CA GLN A 209 17.79 -9.73 7.04
C GLN A 209 18.71 -8.73 6.32
N ALA A 210 18.85 -7.52 6.89
CA ALA A 210 19.89 -6.61 6.44
C ALA A 210 21.27 -7.25 6.68
N SER A 211 22.08 -7.38 5.64
CA SER A 211 23.49 -7.79 5.79
C SER A 211 24.22 -6.71 6.60
N THR A 212 24.77 -7.09 7.74
CA THR A 212 25.57 -6.25 8.64
C THR A 212 26.89 -5.84 8.02
#